data_AF-A0A5S9MEE9-F1
#
_entry.id   AF-A0A5S9MEE9-F1
#
_cell.length_a   1.000
_cell.length_b   1.000
_cell.length_c   1.000
_cell.angle_alpha   90.00
_cell.angle_beta   90.00
_cell.angle_gamma   90.00
#
_symmetry.space_group_name_H-M   'P 1'
#
loop_
_entity.id
_entity.type
_entity.pdbx_description
1 polymer ?
#
loop_
_entity_poly.entity_id
_entity_poly.type
_entity_poly.pdbx_seq_one_letter_code
_entity_poly.pdbx_strand_id
1 'polypeptide(L)'
;MISISLLFLAIAVSIDSFSVGFTYGLRKMKIPFKAIVIIACCSGIVLLISMLIGSLLTTFLPVSVTDKLGGGILIAIGLWVLYQFYKPAKERDLLLHEKTLLNVEVQSLGLVIQILRKPTSADIDRSGTINGIEAVLLGIALSIDAFGAGIGAAILGFSPIVMSITVAVMSSLFVYRAPFRSLLGQLALDR
;
A
#
# COMPACT_ATOMS: atom_id res chain seq x y z
N MET A 1 -21.35 1.22 14.23
CA MET A 1 -20.47 1.56 15.38
C MET A 1 -19.04 1.27 14.96
N ILE A 2 -18.09 2.16 15.27
CA ILE A 2 -16.67 1.90 15.01
C ILE A 2 -16.19 0.92 16.07
N SER A 3 -15.93 -0.32 15.69
CA SER A 3 -15.37 -1.34 16.58
C SER A 3 -13.87 -1.11 16.75
N ILE A 4 -13.32 -1.45 17.91
CA ILE A 4 -11.87 -1.36 18.18
C ILE A 4 -11.06 -2.16 17.14
N SER A 5 -11.57 -3.32 16.71
CA SER A 5 -10.96 -4.13 15.64
C SER A 5 -10.89 -3.41 14.29
N LEU A 6 -11.87 -2.57 13.97
CA LEU A 6 -11.87 -1.76 12.75
C LEU A 6 -10.73 -0.74 12.79
N LEU A 7 -10.52 -0.09 13.95
CA LEU A 7 -9.42 0.85 14.14
C LEU A 7 -8.06 0.15 13.98
N PHE A 8 -7.87 -1.01 14.61
CA PHE A 8 -6.63 -1.78 14.47
C PHE A 8 -6.39 -2.21 13.02
N LEU A 9 -7.44 -2.64 12.31
CA LEU A 9 -7.34 -3.00 10.91
C LEU A 9 -7.00 -1.77 10.05
N ALA A 10 -7.63 -0.62 10.30
CA ALA A 10 -7.35 0.61 9.58
C ALA A 10 -5.89 1.05 9.77
N ILE A 11 -5.37 0.97 11.00
CA ILE A 11 -3.97 1.25 11.29
C ILE A 11 -3.06 0.26 10.57
N ALA A 12 -3.36 -1.04 10.62
CA ALA A 12 -2.56 -2.08 9.99
C ALA A 12 -2.45 -1.87 8.47
N VAL A 13 -3.56 -1.51 7.82
CA VAL A 13 -3.59 -1.18 6.39
C VAL A 13 -2.80 0.09 6.10
N SER A 14 -2.98 1.17 6.87
CA SER A 14 -2.32 2.45 6.58
C SER A 14 -0.82 2.50 6.91
N ILE A 15 -0.21 1.45 7.45
CA ILE A 15 1.24 1.42 7.78
C ILE A 15 2.11 1.62 6.54
N ASP A 16 1.66 1.17 5.37
CA ASP A 16 2.32 1.37 4.08
C ASP A 16 2.45 2.87 3.73
N SER A 17 1.39 3.63 3.97
CA SER A 17 1.21 5.05 3.71
C SER A 17 2.07 5.87 4.67
N PHE A 18 2.17 5.42 5.92
CA PHE A 18 3.10 5.98 6.90
C PHE A 18 4.56 5.77 6.47
N SER A 19 4.92 4.55 6.04
CA SER A 19 6.29 4.22 5.60
C SER A 19 6.74 5.09 4.42
N VAL A 20 5.85 5.33 3.46
CA VAL A 20 6.10 6.21 2.30
C VAL A 20 6.21 7.68 2.71
N GLY A 21 5.28 8.18 3.54
CA GLY A 21 5.35 9.53 4.07
C GLY A 21 6.64 9.79 4.88
N PHE A 22 7.09 8.78 5.63
CA PHE A 22 8.33 8.83 6.39
C PHE A 22 9.56 8.82 5.48
N THR A 23 9.59 7.93 4.49
CA THR A 23 10.68 7.83 3.53
C THR A 23 10.86 9.12 2.72
N TYR A 24 9.78 9.73 2.27
CA TYR A 24 9.83 11.00 1.53
C TYR A 24 10.19 12.19 2.44
N GLY A 25 9.71 12.17 3.68
CA GLY A 25 10.11 13.14 4.71
C GLY A 25 11.61 13.12 5.00
N LEU A 26 12.23 11.94 5.07
CA LEU A 26 13.68 11.78 5.26
C LEU A 26 14.48 12.24 4.03
N ARG A 27 13.94 12.04 2.82
CA ARG A 27 14.57 12.45 1.56
C ARG A 27 14.30 13.90 1.16
N LYS A 28 13.66 14.71 2.03
CA LYS A 28 13.31 16.12 1.77
C LYS A 28 12.46 16.34 0.52
N MET A 29 11.71 15.32 0.09
CA MET A 29 10.78 15.45 -1.03
C MET A 29 9.47 16.06 -0.57
N LYS A 30 8.90 16.96 -1.38
CA LYS A 30 7.66 17.66 -1.02
C LYS A 30 6.47 16.92 -1.63
N ILE A 31 5.57 16.44 -0.77
CA ILE A 31 4.27 15.93 -1.19
C ILE A 31 3.26 17.07 -1.05
N PRO A 32 2.79 17.69 -2.14
CA PRO A 32 1.77 18.73 -2.04
C PRO A 32 0.45 18.14 -1.52
N PHE A 33 -0.35 18.95 -0.81
CA PHE A 33 -1.63 18.50 -0.25
C PHE A 33 -2.55 17.84 -1.30
N LYS A 34 -2.52 18.34 -2.55
CA LYS A 34 -3.25 17.77 -3.68
C LYS A 34 -2.87 16.30 -3.94
N ALA A 35 -1.58 15.96 -3.87
CA ALA A 35 -1.10 14.59 -4.05
C ALA A 35 -1.57 13.66 -2.92
N ILE A 36 -1.57 14.15 -1.67
CA ILE A 36 -2.05 13.39 -0.51
C ILE A 36 -3.53 12.99 -0.70
N VAL A 37 -4.36 13.94 -1.13
CA VAL A 37 -5.78 13.69 -1.40
C VAL A 37 -5.97 12.66 -2.52
N ILE A 38 -5.17 12.73 -3.59
CA ILE A 38 -5.21 11.75 -4.69
C ILE A 38 -4.87 10.34 -4.20
N ILE A 39 -3.79 10.19 -3.43
CA ILE A 39 -3.36 8.90 -2.86
C ILE A 39 -4.46 8.33 -1.96
N ALA A 40 -4.98 9.14 -1.04
CA ALA A 40 -6.04 8.73 -0.12
C ALA A 40 -7.34 8.32 -0.83
N CYS A 41 -7.72 9.06 -1.88
CA CYS A 41 -8.87 8.73 -2.70
C CYS A 41 -8.65 7.41 -3.44
N CYS A 42 -7.46 7.21 -4.01
CA CYS A 42 -7.09 5.97 -4.69
C CYS A 42 -7.19 4.77 -3.75
N SER A 43 -6.55 4.82 -2.57
CA SER A 43 -6.62 3.75 -1.57
C SER A 43 -8.05 3.52 -1.07
N GLY A 44 -8.82 4.59 -0.83
CA GLY A 44 -10.21 4.48 -0.39
C GLY A 44 -11.14 3.84 -1.43
N ILE A 45 -11.00 4.21 -2.70
CA ILE A 45 -11.75 3.63 -3.82
C ILE A 45 -11.39 2.15 -3.98
N VAL A 46 -10.10 1.83 -3.99
CA VAL A 46 -9.63 0.44 -4.14
C VAL A 46 -10.12 -0.42 -2.96
N LEU A 47 -10.06 0.08 -1.72
CA LEU A 47 -10.60 -0.62 -0.57
C LEU A 47 -12.11 -0.83 -0.68
N LEU A 48 -12.86 0.18 -1.14
CA LEU A 48 -14.31 0.09 -1.32
C LEU A 48 -14.67 -0.97 -2.36
N ILE A 49 -14.05 -0.92 -3.54
CA ILE A 49 -14.24 -1.90 -4.61
C ILE A 49 -13.87 -3.31 -4.11
N SER A 50 -12.74 -3.42 -3.42
CA SER A 50 -12.27 -4.66 -2.82
C SER A 50 -13.28 -5.25 -1.82
N MET A 51 -13.82 -4.44 -0.92
CA MET A 51 -14.83 -4.87 0.04
C MET A 51 -16.15 -5.27 -0.63
N LEU A 52 -16.55 -4.59 -1.72
CA LEU A 52 -17.69 -5.01 -2.53
C LEU A 52 -17.44 -6.39 -3.13
N ILE A 53 -16.30 -6.58 -3.79
CA ILE A 53 -15.91 -7.89 -4.36
C ILE A 53 -15.88 -8.97 -3.28
N GLY A 54 -15.28 -8.68 -2.12
CA GLY A 54 -15.23 -9.59 -0.97
C GLY A 54 -16.61 -9.95 -0.44
N SER A 55 -17.53 -8.97 -0.37
CA SER A 55 -18.91 -9.23 0.05
C SER A 55 -19.67 -10.13 -0.92
N LEU A 56 -19.48 -9.94 -2.24
CA LEU A 56 -20.01 -10.89 -3.23
C LEU A 56 -19.40 -12.28 -3.01
N LEU A 57 -18.10 -12.35 -2.77
CA LEU A 57 -17.40 -13.62 -2.57
C LEU A 57 -17.94 -14.39 -1.35
N THR A 58 -18.28 -13.69 -0.26
CA THR A 58 -18.87 -14.29 0.95
C THR A 58 -20.29 -14.85 0.74
N THR A 59 -21.01 -14.37 -0.28
CA THR A 59 -22.34 -14.94 -0.62
C THR A 59 -22.25 -16.23 -1.42
N PHE A 60 -21.16 -16.44 -2.16
CA PHE A 60 -20.96 -17.64 -2.98
C PHE A 60 -20.13 -18.74 -2.28
N LEU A 61 -19.29 -18.39 -1.31
CA LEU A 61 -18.41 -19.34 -0.62
C LEU A 61 -18.79 -19.53 0.86
N PRO A 62 -18.75 -20.77 1.38
CA PRO A 62 -18.92 -21.01 2.81
C PRO A 62 -17.84 -20.27 3.62
N VAL A 63 -18.25 -19.56 4.68
CA VAL A 63 -17.36 -18.75 5.55
C VAL A 63 -16.13 -19.54 6.02
N SER A 64 -16.30 -20.83 6.34
CA SER A 64 -15.23 -21.73 6.79
C SER A 64 -14.11 -21.95 5.76
N VAL A 65 -14.40 -21.85 4.46
CA VAL A 65 -13.41 -22.01 3.38
C VAL A 65 -12.65 -20.71 3.21
N THR A 66 -13.34 -19.58 3.33
CA THR A 66 -12.79 -18.25 3.13
C THR A 66 -11.77 -17.86 4.22
N ASP A 67 -12.06 -18.19 5.49
CA ASP A 67 -11.11 -17.96 6.60
C ASP A 67 -9.82 -18.77 6.43
N LYS A 68 -9.95 -20.04 6.02
CA LYS A 68 -8.79 -20.92 5.79
C LYS A 68 -7.98 -20.49 4.58
N LEU A 69 -8.64 -20.06 3.50
CA LEU A 69 -7.98 -19.53 2.30
C LEU A 69 -7.22 -18.24 2.60
N GLY A 70 -7.83 -17.29 3.29
CA GLY A 70 -7.18 -16.02 3.65
C GLY A 70 -5.93 -16.22 4.50
N GLY A 71 -6.05 -17.01 5.57
CA GLY A 71 -4.90 -17.36 6.42
C GLY A 71 -3.83 -18.16 5.68
N GLY A 72 -4.23 -19.12 4.84
CA GLY A 72 -3.31 -19.93 4.04
C GLY A 72 -2.50 -19.12 3.04
N ILE A 73 -3.13 -18.17 2.34
CA ILE A 73 -2.45 -17.25 1.42
C ILE A 73 -1.44 -16.38 2.17
N LEU A 74 -1.81 -15.85 3.34
CA LEU A 74 -0.92 -15.00 4.14
C LEU A 74 0.33 -15.76 4.61
N ILE A 75 0.14 -16.99 5.10
CA ILE A 75 1.24 -17.87 5.52
C ILE A 75 2.16 -18.17 4.33
N ALA A 76 1.60 -18.50 3.16
CA ALA A 76 2.39 -18.79 1.97
C ALA A 76 3.22 -17.59 1.50
N ILE A 77 2.63 -16.39 1.45
CA ILE A 77 3.34 -15.15 1.08
C ILE A 77 4.43 -14.84 2.11
N GLY A 78 4.13 -14.94 3.40
CA GLY A 78 5.09 -14.71 4.47
C GLY A 78 6.31 -15.65 4.41
N LEU A 79 6.07 -16.95 4.22
CA LEU A 79 7.12 -17.95 4.04
C LEU A 79 7.95 -17.70 2.77
N TRP A 80 7.30 -17.32 1.67
CA TRP A 80 7.98 -16.98 0.42
C TRP A 80 8.91 -15.77 0.57
N VAL A 81 8.47 -14.72 1.25
CA VAL A 81 9.30 -13.53 1.54
C VAL A 81 10.46 -13.89 2.46
N LEU A 82 10.22 -14.70 3.49
CA LEU A 82 11.26 -15.17 4.40
C LEU A 82 12.32 -15.99 3.63
N TYR A 83 11.88 -16.93 2.79
CA TYR A 83 12.77 -17.72 1.94
C TYR A 83 13.60 -16.85 1.00
N GLN A 84 13.00 -15.83 0.37
CA GLN A 84 13.74 -14.89 -0.46
C GLN A 84 14.83 -14.16 0.32
N PHE A 85 14.61 -13.81 1.60
CA PHE A 85 15.60 -13.16 2.48
C PHE A 85 16.86 -13.98 2.73
N TYR A 86 16.75 -15.31 2.75
CA TYR A 86 17.92 -16.19 2.91
C TYR A 86 18.68 -16.46 1.61
N LYS A 87 18.13 -16.12 0.43
CA LYS A 87 18.80 -16.31 -0.86
C LYS A 87 19.83 -15.20 -1.12
N PRO A 88 21.10 -15.53 -1.44
CA PRO A 88 22.14 -14.53 -1.68
C PRO A 88 21.78 -13.59 -2.83
N ALA A 89 22.08 -12.30 -2.66
CA ALA A 89 21.65 -11.19 -3.54
C ALA A 89 21.96 -11.40 -5.04
N LYS A 90 22.97 -12.21 -5.36
CA LYS A 90 23.42 -12.46 -6.74
C LYS A 90 22.47 -13.34 -7.57
N GLU A 91 21.67 -14.21 -6.94
CA GLU A 91 20.64 -15.00 -7.64
C GLU A 91 19.29 -14.28 -7.75
N ARG A 92 19.04 -13.26 -6.91
CA ARG A 92 17.80 -12.46 -6.95
C ARG A 92 17.67 -11.66 -8.24
N ASP A 93 18.77 -11.19 -8.80
CA ASP A 93 18.76 -10.44 -10.06
C ASP A 93 18.64 -11.37 -11.29
N LEU A 94 19.19 -12.59 -11.24
CA LEU A 94 19.14 -13.57 -12.34
C LEU A 94 17.73 -14.16 -12.54
N LEU A 95 17.03 -14.55 -11.47
CA LEU A 95 15.65 -15.08 -11.57
C LEU A 95 14.60 -14.01 -11.92
N LEU A 96 14.91 -12.74 -11.68
CA LEU A 96 14.03 -11.62 -12.04
C LEU A 96 14.33 -11.06 -13.44
N HIS A 97 15.57 -11.13 -13.93
CA HIS A 97 15.90 -10.73 -15.30
C HIS A 97 15.18 -11.62 -16.32
N GLU A 98 15.05 -12.92 -16.05
CA GLU A 98 14.34 -13.84 -16.95
C GLU A 98 12.84 -13.53 -17.04
N LYS A 99 12.21 -13.07 -15.94
CA LYS A 99 10.81 -12.58 -15.95
C LYS A 99 10.66 -11.18 -16.55
N THR A 100 11.71 -10.37 -16.57
CA THR A 100 11.71 -9.05 -17.24
C THR A 100 11.85 -9.19 -18.76
N LEU A 101 12.34 -10.32 -19.26
CA LEU A 101 12.43 -10.65 -20.69
C LEU A 101 11.15 -11.28 -21.26
N LEU A 102 10.16 -11.61 -20.41
CA LEU A 102 8.81 -11.83 -20.89
C LEU A 102 8.24 -10.47 -21.26
N ASN A 103 8.25 -10.21 -22.57
CA ASN A 103 7.64 -9.09 -23.27
C ASN A 103 6.20 -8.81 -22.79
N VAL A 104 6.05 -8.11 -21.66
CA VAL A 104 4.76 -7.60 -21.20
C VAL A 104 4.73 -6.12 -21.54
N GLU A 105 4.15 -5.87 -22.70
CA GLU A 105 3.85 -4.60 -23.38
C GLU A 105 2.90 -3.69 -22.59
N VAL A 106 3.06 -3.60 -21.27
CA VAL A 106 2.29 -2.71 -20.40
C VAL A 106 3.26 -1.90 -19.55
N GLN A 107 3.92 -0.93 -20.20
CA GLN A 107 4.88 0.01 -19.59
C GLN A 107 4.37 0.61 -18.27
N SER A 108 3.06 0.79 -18.13
CA SER A 108 2.40 1.34 -16.94
C SER A 108 2.38 0.38 -15.73
N LEU A 109 2.23 -0.93 -15.93
CA LEU A 109 2.22 -1.91 -14.82
C LEU A 109 3.64 -2.16 -14.29
N GLY A 110 4.64 -2.17 -15.19
CA GLY A 110 6.05 -2.28 -14.79
C GLY A 110 6.46 -1.13 -13.86
N LEU A 111 5.96 0.08 -14.12
CA LEU A 111 6.21 1.25 -13.29
C LEU A 111 5.58 1.14 -11.89
N VAL A 112 4.33 0.66 -11.79
CA VAL A 112 3.66 0.45 -10.49
C VAL A 112 4.42 -0.57 -9.64
N ILE A 113 4.86 -1.68 -10.23
CA ILE A 113 5.66 -2.71 -9.55
C ILE A 113 7.00 -2.14 -9.07
N GLN A 114 7.63 -1.29 -9.88
CA GLN A 114 8.88 -0.60 -9.51
C GLN A 114 8.66 0.38 -8.35
N ILE A 115 7.58 1.15 -8.36
CA ILE A 115 7.22 2.08 -7.29
C ILE A 115 6.90 1.32 -5.99
N LEU A 116 6.20 0.19 -6.07
CA LEU A 116 6.00 -0.72 -4.94
C LEU A 116 7.32 -1.18 -4.32
N ARG A 117 8.32 -1.50 -5.14
CA ARG A 117 9.64 -1.97 -4.67
C ARG A 117 10.50 -0.83 -4.11
N LYS A 118 10.38 0.37 -4.67
CA LYS A 118 11.08 1.59 -4.25
C LYS A 118 10.13 2.77 -4.38
N PRO A 119 9.46 3.21 -3.28
CA PRO A 119 8.50 4.31 -3.37
C PRO A 119 9.15 5.57 -3.93
N THR A 120 10.45 5.80 -3.71
CA THR A 120 11.18 6.96 -4.25
C THR A 120 11.28 7.00 -5.77
N SER A 121 10.99 5.89 -6.46
CA SER A 121 10.90 5.84 -7.92
C SER A 121 9.60 6.42 -8.48
N ALA A 122 8.66 6.84 -7.62
CA ALA A 122 7.45 7.54 -8.04
C ALA A 122 7.72 8.97 -8.54
N ASP A 123 8.84 9.57 -8.15
CA ASP A 123 9.34 10.83 -8.72
C ASP A 123 10.05 10.51 -10.04
N ILE A 124 9.27 10.49 -11.12
CA ILE A 124 9.73 10.09 -12.47
C ILE A 124 10.53 11.24 -13.08
N ASP A 125 10.09 12.48 -12.85
CA ASP A 125 10.72 13.68 -13.38
C ASP A 125 11.91 14.17 -12.54
N ARG A 126 12.18 13.53 -11.38
CA ARG A 126 13.26 13.87 -10.44
C ARG A 126 13.18 15.32 -9.96
N SER A 127 11.98 15.89 -9.93
CA SER A 127 11.75 17.26 -9.46
C SER A 127 11.89 17.41 -7.95
N GLY A 128 11.88 16.30 -7.20
CA GLY A 128 11.80 16.31 -5.74
C GLY A 128 10.41 16.69 -5.22
N THR A 129 9.40 16.76 -6.11
CA THR A 129 8.02 17.08 -5.78
C THR A 129 7.08 16.10 -6.46
N ILE A 130 6.12 15.53 -5.71
CA ILE A 130 5.17 14.57 -6.32
C ILE A 130 4.08 15.33 -7.05
N ASN A 131 4.04 15.18 -8.38
CA ASN A 131 3.00 15.75 -9.23
C ASN A 131 1.70 14.94 -9.16
N GLY A 132 0.62 15.42 -9.80
CA GLY A 132 -0.68 14.75 -9.73
C GLY A 132 -0.71 13.34 -10.34
N ILE A 133 0.02 13.12 -11.44
CA ILE A 133 0.08 11.82 -12.14
C ILE A 133 0.94 10.84 -11.35
N GLU A 134 2.07 11.30 -10.81
CA GLU A 134 2.93 10.53 -9.92
C GLU A 134 2.20 10.14 -8.63
N ALA A 135 1.33 11.02 -8.10
CA ALA A 135 0.47 10.70 -6.98
C ALA A 135 -0.55 9.59 -7.31
N VAL A 136 -1.09 9.56 -8.54
CA VAL A 136 -1.97 8.47 -8.98
C VAL A 136 -1.19 7.16 -9.06
N LEU A 137 -0.01 7.17 -9.69
CA LEU A 137 0.84 5.97 -9.82
C LEU A 137 1.26 5.44 -8.45
N LEU A 138 1.66 6.33 -7.54
CA LEU A 138 1.99 6.00 -6.16
C LEU A 138 0.77 5.48 -5.40
N GLY A 139 -0.39 6.11 -5.56
CA GLY A 139 -1.64 5.68 -4.95
C GLY A 139 -2.03 4.27 -5.38
N ILE A 140 -1.93 3.97 -6.67
CA ILE A 140 -2.19 2.62 -7.21
C ILE A 140 -1.21 1.62 -6.61
N ALA A 141 0.08 1.97 -6.56
CA ALA A 141 1.11 1.11 -5.98
C ALA A 141 0.79 0.78 -4.51
N LEU A 142 0.54 1.77 -3.66
CA LEU A 142 0.17 1.52 -2.26
C LEU A 142 -1.10 0.68 -2.17
N SER A 143 -2.17 1.07 -2.85
CA SER A 143 -3.51 0.49 -2.72
C SER A 143 -3.64 -1.03 -2.95
N ILE A 144 -2.61 -1.69 -3.47
CA ILE A 144 -2.57 -3.15 -3.63
C ILE A 144 -2.67 -3.86 -2.26
N ASP A 145 -2.14 -3.27 -1.19
CA ASP A 145 -2.26 -3.83 0.16
C ASP A 145 -3.69 -3.65 0.71
N ALA A 146 -4.30 -2.48 0.48
CA ALA A 146 -5.67 -2.16 0.79
C ALA A 146 -6.62 -3.06 0.01
N PHE A 147 -6.30 -3.47 -1.22
CA PHE A 147 -7.09 -4.44 -1.95
C PHE A 147 -7.15 -5.79 -1.22
N GLY A 148 -6.02 -6.32 -0.75
CA GLY A 148 -6.01 -7.57 0.03
C GLY A 148 -6.76 -7.43 1.35
N ALA A 149 -6.53 -6.32 2.06
CA ALA A 149 -7.18 -6.04 3.32
C ALA A 149 -8.69 -5.79 3.21
N GLY A 150 -9.17 -5.22 2.11
CA GLY A 150 -10.59 -4.99 1.85
C GLY A 150 -11.36 -6.29 1.66
N ILE A 151 -10.81 -7.25 0.92
CA ILE A 151 -11.42 -8.59 0.78
C ILE A 151 -11.49 -9.23 2.18
N GLY A 152 -10.39 -9.21 2.93
CA GLY A 152 -10.35 -9.72 4.30
C GLY A 152 -11.35 -9.04 5.23
N ALA A 153 -11.48 -7.71 5.16
CA ALA A 153 -12.40 -6.92 5.97
C ALA A 153 -13.87 -7.24 5.65
N ALA A 154 -14.20 -7.48 4.38
CA ALA A 154 -15.54 -7.87 3.97
C ALA A 154 -15.91 -9.26 4.47
N ILE A 155 -14.96 -10.20 4.50
CA ILE A 155 -15.14 -11.55 5.06
C ILE A 155 -15.43 -11.48 6.57
N LEU A 156 -14.76 -10.58 7.27
CA LEU A 156 -15.00 -10.29 8.69
C LEU A 156 -16.32 -9.54 8.96
N GLY A 157 -17.10 -9.22 7.92
CA GLY A 157 -18.40 -8.57 8.04
C GLY A 157 -18.33 -7.07 8.36
N PHE A 158 -17.20 -6.41 8.11
CA PHE A 158 -17.11 -4.95 8.30
C PHE A 158 -17.89 -4.18 7.23
N SER A 159 -18.44 -3.03 7.62
CA SER A 159 -19.15 -2.14 6.69
C SER A 159 -18.18 -1.52 5.68
N PRO A 160 -18.41 -1.68 4.34
CA PRO A 160 -17.53 -1.15 3.31
C PRO A 160 -17.32 0.36 3.39
N ILE A 161 -18.40 1.11 3.58
CA ILE A 161 -18.38 2.58 3.56
C ILE A 161 -17.59 3.12 4.76
N VAL A 162 -17.86 2.60 5.96
CA VAL A 162 -17.19 3.06 7.20
C VAL A 162 -15.71 2.72 7.15
N MET A 163 -15.35 1.52 6.69
CA MET A 163 -13.96 1.07 6.60
C MET A 163 -13.17 1.92 5.59
N SER A 164 -13.69 2.11 4.37
CA SER A 164 -13.02 2.90 3.32
C SER A 164 -12.81 4.35 3.72
N ILE A 165 -13.79 4.99 4.36
CA ILE A 165 -13.62 6.35 4.87
C ILE A 165 -12.56 6.39 5.98
N THR A 166 -12.58 5.42 6.90
CA THR A 166 -11.63 5.36 8.02
C THR A 166 -10.20 5.18 7.52
N VAL A 167 -9.96 4.27 6.57
CA VAL A 167 -8.63 4.08 5.96
C VAL A 167 -8.19 5.30 5.17
N ALA A 168 -9.07 5.89 4.35
CA ALA A 168 -8.71 7.09 3.57
C ALA A 168 -8.29 8.25 4.49
N VAL A 169 -8.99 8.44 5.61
CA VAL A 169 -8.62 9.44 6.62
C VAL A 169 -7.32 9.08 7.33
N MET A 170 -7.15 7.83 7.77
CA MET A 170 -5.92 7.36 8.43
C MET A 170 -4.69 7.50 7.53
N SER A 171 -4.75 7.04 6.28
CA SER A 171 -3.66 7.15 5.30
C SER A 171 -3.32 8.60 5.00
N SER A 172 -4.34 9.48 4.84
CA SER A 172 -4.11 10.92 4.68
C SER A 172 -3.35 11.53 5.87
N LEU A 173 -3.78 11.20 7.09
CA LEU A 173 -3.16 11.69 8.32
C LEU A 173 -1.71 11.20 8.46
N PHE A 174 -1.44 9.95 8.12
CA PHE A 174 -0.10 9.37 8.19
C PHE A 174 0.85 9.98 7.16
N VAL A 175 0.40 10.14 5.91
CA VAL A 175 1.21 10.80 4.86
C VAL A 175 1.44 12.27 5.18
N TYR A 176 0.47 12.97 5.79
CA TYR A 176 0.61 14.38 6.16
C TYR A 176 1.53 14.60 7.36
N ARG A 177 1.42 13.78 8.42
CA ARG A 177 2.22 13.95 9.66
C ARG A 177 3.63 13.39 9.57
N ALA A 178 3.85 12.34 8.80
CA ALA A 178 5.17 11.71 8.67
C ALA A 178 6.29 12.67 8.20
N PRO A 179 6.09 13.55 7.19
CA PRO A 179 7.13 14.50 6.78
C PRO A 179 7.41 15.61 7.81
N PHE A 180 6.43 15.97 8.65
CA PHE A 180 6.61 17.01 9.67
C PHE A 180 7.53 16.54 10.82
N ARG A 181 7.44 15.26 11.19
CA ARG A 181 8.25 14.69 12.28
C ARG A 181 9.69 14.36 11.85
N SER A 182 9.91 13.97 10.59
CA SER A 182 11.27 13.73 10.07
C SER A 182 12.09 15.02 9.97
N LEU A 183 11.44 16.16 9.71
CA LEU A 183 12.09 17.47 9.71
C LEU A 183 12.52 17.91 11.13
N LEU A 184 11.68 17.62 12.14
CA LEU A 184 11.95 17.89 13.55
C LEU A 184 13.11 17.04 14.11
N GLY A 185 13.25 15.79 13.64
CA GLY A 185 14.39 14.92 14.00
C GLY A 185 15.74 15.39 13.45
N GLN A 186 15.76 16.14 12.35
CA GLN A 186 17.00 16.70 11.79
C GLN A 186 17.39 18.04 12.45
N LEU A 187 16.43 18.86 12.86
CA LEU A 187 16.71 20.07 13.67
C LEU A 187 17.27 19.75 15.08
N ALA A 188 17.06 18.52 15.56
CA ALA A 188 17.61 18.04 16.83
C ALA A 188 19.01 17.43 16.72
N LEU A 189 19.51 17.14 15.50
CA LEU A 189 20.87 16.63 15.24
C LEU A 189 21.83 17.69 14.67
N ASP A 190 21.32 18.89 14.37
CA ASP A 190 22.12 20.05 13.91
C ASP A 190 22.41 21.05 15.06
N ARG A 191 22.49 20.54 16.30
CA ARG A 191 23.00 21.23 17.50
C ARG A 191 24.09 20.37 18.13
#